data_AF-A0A2K2G4C0-F1
#
_entry.id   AF-A0A2K2G4C0-F1
#
_cell.length_a   1.000
_cell.length_b   1.000
_cell.length_c   1.000
_cell.angle_alpha   90.00
_cell.angle_beta   90.00
_cell.angle_gamma   90.00
#
_symmetry.space_group_name_H-M   'P 1'
#
loop_
_entity.id
_entity.type
_entity.pdbx_description
1 polymer ?
#
loop_
_entity_poly.entity_id
_entity_poly.type
_entity_poly.pdbx_seq_one_letter_code
_entity_poly.pdbx_strand_id
1 'polypeptide(L)'
;MSDASHETTDSTLADALWWFRGFAATRQTDEHDATFGLAEKLKRARSWLNSLASGEKRLVGLHERELGIVLTEGEFEMVYDALRFGDRTPKEEVEQIVGKLRYAYDRFSTERSAMKFDPDIPF
;
A
#
# COMPACT_ATOMS: atom_id res chain seq x y z
N MET A 1 19.86 25.91 -4.49
CA MET A 1 19.70 24.53 -4.99
C MET A 1 19.92 23.61 -3.81
N SER A 2 18.86 23.19 -3.12
CA SER A 2 18.96 22.09 -2.15
C SER A 2 18.35 20.86 -2.81
N ASP A 3 19.20 19.91 -3.16
CA ASP A 3 18.77 18.52 -3.34
C ASP A 3 18.28 18.04 -1.98
N ALA A 4 16.99 18.28 -1.70
CA ALA A 4 16.28 17.45 -0.76
C ALA A 4 16.18 16.10 -1.46
N SER A 5 17.14 15.21 -1.20
CA SER A 5 17.00 13.80 -1.52
C SER A 5 15.69 13.36 -0.90
N HIS A 6 14.66 13.20 -1.73
CA HIS A 6 13.42 12.58 -1.33
C HIS A 6 13.78 11.12 -1.03
N GLU A 7 14.24 10.86 0.19
CA GLU A 7 14.21 9.53 0.75
C GLU A 7 12.75 9.10 0.71
N THR A 8 12.48 8.15 -0.16
CA THR A 8 11.15 7.56 -0.25
C THR A 8 11.00 6.64 0.95
N THR A 9 9.77 6.44 1.43
CA THR A 9 9.50 5.46 2.49
C THR A 9 10.09 4.07 2.13
N ASP A 10 10.19 3.75 0.85
CA ASP A 10 10.83 2.53 0.35
C ASP A 10 12.36 2.52 0.55
N SER A 11 13.06 3.64 0.35
CA SER A 11 14.50 3.73 0.60
C SER A 11 14.81 3.62 2.09
N THR A 12 14.05 4.31 2.95
CA THR A 12 14.23 4.23 4.41
C THR A 12 13.93 2.81 4.94
N LEU A 13 12.93 2.12 4.38
CA LEU A 13 12.63 0.73 4.72
C LEU A 13 13.72 -0.24 4.23
N ALA A 14 14.26 -0.01 3.03
CA ALA A 14 15.35 -0.81 2.48
C ALA A 14 16.63 -0.68 3.31
N ASP A 15 16.96 0.54 3.74
CA ASP A 15 18.12 0.82 4.60
C ASP A 15 17.96 0.20 5.99
N ALA A 16 16.76 0.30 6.58
CA ALA A 16 16.46 -0.37 7.85
C ALA A 16 16.64 -1.89 7.74
N LEU A 17 16.12 -2.52 6.67
CA LEU A 17 16.30 -3.95 6.40
C LEU A 17 17.77 -4.34 6.22
N TRP A 18 18.55 -3.50 5.54
CA TRP A 18 19.99 -3.72 5.35
C TRP A 18 20.74 -3.67 6.69
N TRP A 19 20.46 -2.68 7.53
CA TRP A 19 21.03 -2.55 8.86
C TRP A 19 20.72 -3.76 9.75
N PHE A 20 19.49 -4.27 9.74
CA PHE A 20 19.13 -5.45 10.53
C PHE A 20 19.86 -6.71 10.08
N ARG A 21 20.04 -6.90 8.76
CA ARG A 21 20.85 -8.01 8.24
C ARG A 21 22.31 -7.90 8.66
N GLY A 22 22.86 -6.69 8.65
CA GLY A 22 24.22 -6.41 9.16
C GLY A 22 24.36 -6.74 10.65
N PHE A 23 23.39 -6.34 11.48
CA PHE A 23 23.37 -6.70 12.91
C PHE A 23 23.25 -8.21 13.12
N ALA A 24 22.33 -8.89 12.44
CA ALA A 24 22.17 -10.35 12.54
C ALA A 24 23.44 -11.12 12.13
N ALA A 25 24.18 -10.64 11.12
CA ALA A 25 25.43 -11.26 10.69
C ALA A 25 26.58 -11.14 11.72
N THR A 26 26.48 -10.20 12.66
CA THR A 26 27.48 -9.96 13.71
C THR A 26 27.17 -10.63 15.04
N ARG A 27 25.98 -11.24 15.20
CA ARG A 27 25.56 -11.86 16.47
C ARG A 27 25.85 -13.36 16.47
N GLN A 28 26.53 -13.83 17.52
CA GLN A 28 26.61 -15.26 17.83
C GLN A 28 25.19 -15.75 18.13
N THR A 29 24.82 -16.86 17.49
CA THR A 29 23.49 -17.46 17.45
C THR A 29 22.91 -17.74 18.84
N ASP A 30 22.12 -16.79 19.36
CA ASP A 30 21.12 -17.07 20.39
C ASP A 30 19.76 -17.25 19.70
N GLU A 31 19.11 -18.40 19.90
CA GLU A 31 17.83 -18.81 19.30
C GLU A 31 16.61 -17.91 19.65
N HIS A 32 16.83 -16.82 20.39
CA HIS A 32 15.82 -15.84 20.79
C HIS A 32 16.06 -14.44 20.20
N ASP A 33 16.72 -14.35 19.04
CA ASP A 33 17.06 -13.07 18.44
C ASP A 33 15.81 -12.36 17.85
N ALA A 34 15.25 -11.44 18.63
CA ALA A 34 14.12 -10.58 18.27
C ALA A 34 14.35 -9.78 16.96
N THR A 35 15.60 -9.69 16.49
CA THR A 35 15.95 -9.00 15.23
C THR A 35 15.48 -9.75 13.98
N PHE A 36 15.41 -11.09 13.98
CA PHE A 36 14.89 -11.84 12.83
C PHE A 36 13.39 -11.59 12.62
N GLY A 37 12.63 -11.57 13.72
CA GLY A 37 11.21 -11.25 13.69
C GLY A 37 10.91 -9.82 13.21
N LEU A 38 11.81 -8.87 13.49
CA LEU A 38 11.66 -7.48 13.04
C LEU A 38 11.97 -7.31 11.54
N ALA A 39 13.02 -7.97 11.03
CA ALA A 39 13.34 -7.95 9.60
C ALA A 39 12.20 -8.50 8.74
N GLU A 40 11.57 -9.61 9.14
CA GLU A 40 10.42 -10.15 8.42
C GLU A 40 9.20 -9.23 8.48
N LYS A 41 8.94 -8.56 9.61
CA LYS A 41 7.88 -7.54 9.71
C LYS A 41 8.12 -6.35 8.78
N LEU A 42 9.33 -5.81 8.74
CA LEU A 42 9.67 -4.69 7.83
C LEU A 42 9.55 -5.10 6.35
N LYS A 43 9.92 -6.34 6.02
CA LYS A 43 9.74 -6.88 4.67
C LYS A 43 8.27 -7.01 4.29
N ARG A 44 7.41 -7.47 5.21
CA ARG A 44 5.96 -7.51 5.02
C ARG A 44 5.38 -6.11 4.82
N ALA A 45 5.76 -5.15 5.68
CA ALA A 45 5.34 -3.76 5.56
C ALA A 45 5.73 -3.15 4.20
N ARG A 46 6.98 -3.36 3.76
CA ARG A 46 7.44 -2.93 2.43
C ARG A 46 6.65 -3.55 1.30
N SER A 47 6.43 -4.88 1.35
CA SER A 47 5.63 -5.58 0.34
C SER A 47 4.20 -5.05 0.29
N TRP A 48 3.61 -4.77 1.45
CA TRP A 48 2.26 -4.21 1.54
C TRP A 48 2.20 -2.79 0.97
N LEU A 49 3.14 -1.90 1.32
CA LEU A 49 3.20 -0.54 0.75
C LEU A 49 3.34 -0.56 -0.77
N ASN A 50 4.19 -1.44 -1.31
CA ASN A 50 4.35 -1.60 -2.76
C ASN A 50 3.07 -2.12 -3.43
N SER A 51 2.33 -3.01 -2.76
CA SER A 51 1.03 -3.49 -3.25
C SER A 51 -0.06 -2.42 -3.26
N LEU A 52 0.01 -1.42 -2.37
CA LEU A 52 -0.87 -0.25 -2.42
C LEU A 52 -0.51 0.66 -3.60
N ALA A 53 0.78 0.93 -3.80
CA ALA A 53 1.28 1.78 -4.89
C ALA A 53 0.96 1.20 -6.28
N SER A 54 1.01 -0.12 -6.43
CA SER A 54 0.63 -0.81 -7.66
C SER A 54 -0.88 -0.96 -7.86
N GLY A 55 -1.70 -0.65 -6.84
CA GLY A 55 -3.13 -0.86 -6.86
C GLY A 55 -3.56 -2.34 -6.75
N GLU A 56 -2.67 -3.24 -6.32
CA GLU A 56 -2.98 -4.64 -6.06
C GLU A 56 -3.81 -4.82 -4.78
N LYS A 57 -3.49 -4.01 -3.76
CA LYS A 57 -4.24 -3.85 -2.52
C LYS A 57 -4.96 -2.51 -2.52
N ARG A 58 -6.20 -2.51 -2.03
CA ARG A 58 -7.08 -1.33 -2.03
C ARG A 58 -7.59 -0.97 -0.65
N LEU A 59 -7.47 -1.85 0.33
CA LEU A 59 -7.91 -1.62 1.70
C LEU A 59 -6.79 -1.08 2.58
N VAL A 60 -7.09 0.00 3.32
CA VAL A 60 -6.27 0.52 4.41
C VAL A 60 -7.11 0.67 5.67
N GLY A 61 -6.52 0.45 6.85
CA GLY A 61 -7.19 0.61 8.15
C GLY A 61 -7.28 -0.71 8.92
N LEU A 62 -7.31 -0.58 10.25
CA LEU A 62 -7.34 -1.71 11.20
C LEU A 62 -8.74 -1.97 11.77
N HIS A 63 -9.60 -0.96 11.76
CA HIS A 63 -10.94 -1.02 12.33
C HIS A 63 -11.99 -0.70 11.28
N GLU A 64 -13.15 -1.35 11.33
CA GLU A 64 -14.25 -1.16 10.37
C GLU A 64 -14.66 0.32 10.21
N ARG A 65 -14.47 1.14 11.26
CA ARG A 65 -14.78 2.58 11.27
C ARG A 65 -13.72 3.46 10.60
N GLU A 66 -12.54 2.91 10.36
CA GLU A 66 -11.36 3.60 9.81
C GLU A 66 -10.94 3.02 8.46
N LEU A 67 -11.76 2.14 7.87
CA LEU A 67 -11.44 1.55 6.58
C LEU A 67 -11.51 2.59 5.47
N GLY A 68 -10.39 2.73 4.76
CA GLY A 68 -10.26 3.54 3.56
C GLY A 68 -10.06 2.69 2.31
N ILE A 69 -10.50 3.23 1.17
CA ILE A 69 -10.12 2.73 -0.15
C ILE A 69 -8.93 3.53 -0.66
N VAL A 70 -7.90 2.83 -1.14
CA VAL A 70 -6.70 3.43 -1.71
C VAL A 70 -6.82 3.47 -3.23
N LEU A 71 -6.70 4.67 -3.77
CA LEU A 71 -6.59 4.94 -5.20
C LEU A 71 -5.14 5.29 -5.53
N THR A 72 -4.68 4.89 -6.71
CA THR A 72 -3.42 5.40 -7.23
C THR A 72 -3.59 6.88 -7.63
N GLU A 73 -2.48 7.60 -7.74
CA GLU A 73 -2.51 9.01 -8.17
C GLU A 73 -3.23 9.18 -9.50
N GLY A 74 -2.91 8.35 -10.51
CA GLY A 74 -3.57 8.42 -11.80
C GLY A 74 -5.07 8.09 -11.76
N GLU A 75 -5.51 7.21 -10.85
CA GLU A 75 -6.95 6.97 -10.66
C GLU A 75 -7.65 8.17 -10.00
N PHE A 76 -6.99 8.83 -9.04
CA PHE A 76 -7.51 10.04 -8.43
C PHE A 76 -7.59 11.18 -9.45
N GLU A 77 -6.55 11.38 -10.27
CA GLU A 77 -6.55 12.38 -11.35
C GLU A 77 -7.69 12.14 -12.33
N MET A 78 -7.88 10.89 -12.77
CA MET A 78 -9.00 10.51 -13.65
C MET A 78 -10.37 10.88 -13.06
N VAL A 79 -10.58 10.62 -11.76
CA VAL A 79 -11.82 11.01 -11.06
C VAL A 79 -11.94 12.54 -10.99
N TYR A 80 -10.86 13.20 -10.63
CA TYR A 80 -10.84 14.64 -10.44
C TYR A 80 -11.14 15.37 -11.75
N ASP A 81 -10.54 14.96 -12.85
CA ASP A 81 -10.78 15.52 -14.18
C ASP A 81 -12.20 15.25 -14.65
N ALA A 82 -12.74 14.06 -14.41
CA ALA A 82 -14.13 13.74 -14.71
C ALA A 82 -15.12 14.62 -13.93
N LEU A 83 -14.83 14.92 -12.66
CA LEU A 83 -15.66 15.83 -11.85
C LEU A 83 -15.54 17.28 -12.34
N ARG A 84 -14.34 17.70 -12.74
CA ARG A 84 -14.06 19.07 -13.17
C ARG A 84 -14.59 19.38 -14.57
N PHE A 85 -14.58 18.41 -15.47
CA PHE A 85 -14.89 18.58 -16.88
C PHE A 85 -16.00 17.65 -17.37
N GLY A 86 -16.83 17.10 -16.48
CA GLY A 86 -17.79 16.03 -16.79
C GLY A 86 -18.68 16.29 -18.02
N ASP A 87 -19.19 17.52 -18.18
CA ASP A 87 -20.03 17.89 -19.34
C ASP A 87 -19.29 17.91 -20.68
N ARG A 88 -17.95 17.97 -20.63
CA ARG A 88 -17.03 17.99 -21.78
C ARG A 88 -16.27 16.68 -21.95
N THR A 89 -16.41 15.76 -21.01
CA THR A 89 -15.74 14.46 -21.04
C THR A 89 -16.53 13.54 -21.96
N PRO A 90 -15.90 12.93 -22.98
CA PRO A 90 -16.56 11.95 -23.84
C PRO A 90 -17.22 10.84 -23.02
N LYS A 91 -18.43 10.41 -23.40
CA LYS A 91 -19.17 9.36 -22.69
C LYS A 91 -18.35 8.07 -22.53
N GLU A 92 -17.61 7.70 -23.56
CA GLU A 92 -16.74 6.52 -23.56
C GLU A 92 -15.63 6.61 -22.50
N GLU A 93 -15.08 7.81 -22.28
CA GLU A 93 -14.06 8.05 -21.26
C GLU A 93 -14.66 8.00 -19.85
N VAL A 94 -15.85 8.58 -19.65
CA VAL A 94 -16.61 8.46 -18.40
C VAL A 94 -16.90 6.99 -18.08
N GLU A 95 -17.31 6.19 -19.06
CA GLU A 95 -17.55 4.75 -18.88
C GLU A 95 -16.27 4.00 -18.48
N GLN A 96 -15.12 4.34 -19.06
CA GLN A 96 -13.82 3.77 -18.66
C GLN A 96 -13.45 4.14 -17.22
N ILE A 97 -13.63 5.40 -16.82
CA ILE A 97 -13.39 5.87 -15.45
C ILE A 97 -14.27 5.10 -14.46
N VAL A 98 -15.57 5.04 -14.73
CA VAL A 98 -16.54 4.29 -13.91
C VAL A 98 -16.16 2.80 -13.83
N GLY A 99 -15.72 2.21 -14.93
CA GLY A 99 -15.23 0.83 -14.98
C GLY A 99 -14.04 0.61 -14.05
N LYS A 100 -13.03 1.49 -14.10
CA LYS A 100 -11.84 1.41 -13.23
C LYS A 100 -12.20 1.59 -11.75
N LEU A 101 -13.07 2.54 -11.43
CA LEU A 101 -13.52 2.75 -10.04
C LEU A 101 -14.32 1.58 -9.50
N ARG A 102 -15.19 0.98 -10.33
CA ARG A 102 -15.92 -0.22 -9.96
C ARG A 102 -14.97 -1.37 -9.67
N TYR A 103 -13.96 -1.56 -10.53
CA TYR A 103 -12.93 -2.57 -10.29
C TYR A 103 -12.18 -2.35 -8.97
N ALA A 104 -11.74 -1.11 -8.69
CA ALA A 104 -11.08 -0.77 -7.42
C ALA A 104 -11.99 -1.03 -6.21
N TYR A 105 -13.28 -0.68 -6.31
CA TYR A 105 -14.26 -0.93 -5.26
C TYR A 105 -14.54 -2.42 -5.04
N ASP A 106 -14.64 -3.23 -6.10
CA ASP A 106 -14.87 -4.67 -5.99
C ASP A 106 -13.68 -5.37 -5.31
N ARG A 107 -12.45 -4.94 -5.63
CA ARG A 107 -11.23 -5.38 -4.94
C ARG A 107 -11.26 -5.01 -3.45
N PHE A 108 -11.55 -3.74 -3.13
CA PHE A 108 -11.71 -3.29 -1.74
C PHE A 108 -12.77 -4.11 -0.99
N SER A 109 -13.93 -4.36 -1.59
CA SER A 109 -15.02 -5.13 -0.98
C SER A 109 -14.61 -6.59 -0.69
N THR A 110 -13.84 -7.18 -1.60
CA THR A 110 -13.29 -8.53 -1.45
C THR A 110 -12.29 -8.58 -0.29
N GLU A 111 -11.35 -7.62 -0.25
CA GLU A 111 -10.35 -7.49 0.81
C GLU A 111 -11.00 -7.24 2.19
N ARG A 112 -12.00 -6.35 2.24
CA ARG A 112 -12.77 -6.07 3.45
C ARG A 112 -13.49 -7.32 3.95
N SER A 113 -14.07 -8.11 3.04
CA SER A 113 -14.76 -9.33 3.43
C SER A 113 -13.77 -10.35 3.98
N ALA A 114 -12.59 -10.51 3.37
CA ALA A 114 -11.55 -11.39 3.86
C ALA A 114 -11.06 -11.02 5.28
N MET A 115 -10.92 -9.72 5.58
CA MET A 115 -10.53 -9.23 6.92
C MET A 115 -11.50 -9.67 8.03
N LYS A 116 -12.79 -9.88 7.73
CA LYS A 116 -13.78 -10.35 8.72
C LYS A 116 -13.58 -11.81 9.13
N PHE A 117 -12.90 -12.60 8.28
CA PHE A 117 -12.69 -14.03 8.49
C PHE A 117 -11.31 -14.36 9.06
N ASP A 118 -10.39 -13.39 9.08
CA ASP A 118 -9.06 -13.54 9.66
C ASP A 118 -8.65 -12.22 10.35
N PRO A 119 -8.98 -12.06 11.65
CA PRO A 119 -8.61 -10.87 12.43
C PRO A 119 -7.10 -10.82 12.73
N ASP A 120 -6.40 -11.94 12.50
CA ASP A 120 -4.98 -12.08 12.74
C ASP A 120 -4.15 -11.79 11.49
N ILE A 121 -4.71 -11.23 10.39
CA ILE A 121 -3.91 -10.65 9.30
C ILE A 121 -3.09 -9.50 9.90
N PRO A 122 -1.82 -9.74 10.26
CA PRO A 122 -1.01 -8.75 10.90
C PRO A 122 -0.29 -8.03 9.76
N PHE A 123 -0.49 -6.73 9.68
CA PHE A 123 0.48 -5.90 8.97
C PHE A 123 1.87 -6.16 9.60
#